data_AF-A0A409VCE4-F1
#
_entry.id   AF-A0A409VCE4-F1
#
_cell.length_a   1.000
_cell.length_b   1.000
_cell.length_c   1.000
_cell.angle_alpha   90.00
_cell.angle_beta   90.00
_cell.angle_gamma   90.00
#
_symmetry.space_group_name_H-M   'P 1'
#
loop_
_entity.id
_entity.type
_entity.pdbx_description
1 polymer ?
#
loop_
_entity_poly.entity_id
_entity_poly.type
_entity_poly.pdbx_seq_one_letter_code
_entity_poly.pdbx_strand_id
1 'polypeptide(L)'
;MRIFRLFWLQVALFSLTSYTLVHGEIHVTPFLPQSFFFDWNLPGQPVPIPVTEQCQTIHIVLSRSTAVGPNNVGPYYLQVYTSLYTIPIIIPIGNVLTYDWAVPFPPNTLYQICMFDSFGNTGGCQATYTVIPSNSTPTCANVTFNPQLGVSATVDNGPMAQYGWVDQCTDISITPTNGTAPFTLTVAPALHPPYNITSPDSRAINWTVSLSWASPFFISLVDANGNMWANGPLHSGGGGTIACLAGNVTDHNDSVTVPVVVGTGVGGLAVGLVVGMLTAYVFFRRRIHRKLESRRWVDISSSAPETPQALMFDRSSSGPGQYRPVPTASSSGGISLPALASHPSSMPNLRTEPGSQYHVEPFILPDGDSRVQGEAGSAAQSRIVSTHGSIQHPTTRQNQVYVVHHDSQTPPVTIYHEDGTQIVELPPRYPPSLSPHTEVVNENRSASDSRSDGTRSDSTTERIGLQQSRRPTQVRKPTGPRS
;
A
#
# COMPACT_ATOMS: atom_id res chain seq x y z
N MET A 1 -51.03 4.76 -36.98
CA MET A 1 -50.54 4.25 -35.67
C MET A 1 -49.20 3.51 -35.75
N ARG A 2 -48.91 2.73 -36.82
CA ARG A 2 -47.64 1.99 -36.99
C ARG A 2 -46.37 2.86 -37.04
N ILE A 3 -46.39 3.98 -37.76
CA ILE A 3 -45.23 4.88 -37.91
C ILE A 3 -44.77 5.47 -36.57
N PHE A 4 -45.70 5.73 -35.65
CA PHE A 4 -45.35 6.28 -34.34
C PHE A 4 -44.64 5.26 -33.44
N ARG A 5 -44.98 3.97 -33.53
CA ARG A 5 -44.30 2.91 -32.78
C ARG A 5 -42.86 2.70 -33.27
N LEU A 6 -42.63 2.78 -34.59
CA LEU A 6 -41.29 2.68 -35.18
C LEU A 6 -40.36 3.82 -34.76
N PHE A 7 -40.88 5.06 -34.68
CA PHE A 7 -40.08 6.22 -34.25
C PHE A 7 -39.62 6.09 -32.79
N TRP A 8 -40.52 5.72 -31.87
CA TRP A 8 -40.13 5.54 -30.46
C TRP A 8 -39.22 4.34 -30.25
N LEU A 9 -39.36 3.27 -31.04
CA LEU A 9 -38.42 2.15 -31.01
C LEU A 9 -37.02 2.58 -31.45
N GLN A 10 -36.92 3.39 -32.51
CA GLN A 10 -35.63 3.92 -32.97
C GLN A 10 -35.01 4.88 -31.95
N VAL A 11 -35.79 5.78 -31.35
CA VAL A 11 -35.28 6.67 -30.30
C VAL A 11 -34.83 5.89 -29.06
N ALA A 12 -35.57 4.86 -28.66
CA ALA A 12 -35.17 3.98 -27.56
C ALA A 12 -33.85 3.25 -27.89
N LEU A 13 -33.74 2.66 -29.08
CA LEU A 13 -32.53 2.01 -29.57
C LEU A 13 -31.34 2.97 -29.63
N PHE A 14 -31.50 4.20 -30.14
CA PHE A 14 -30.45 5.21 -30.17
C PHE A 14 -30.06 5.71 -28.77
N SER A 15 -31.01 5.84 -27.85
CA SER A 15 -30.71 6.23 -26.46
C SER A 15 -29.97 5.13 -25.70
N LEU A 16 -30.29 3.86 -25.97
CA LEU A 16 -29.63 2.69 -25.39
C LEU A 16 -28.21 2.50 -25.95
N THR A 17 -27.95 2.86 -27.21
CA THR A 17 -26.60 2.77 -27.80
C THR A 17 -25.68 3.95 -27.47
N SER A 18 -26.22 5.06 -26.93
CA SER A 18 -25.43 6.26 -26.59
C SER A 18 -24.85 6.25 -25.17
N TYR A 19 -25.20 5.26 -24.34
CA TYR A 19 -24.50 5.03 -23.08
C TYR A 19 -23.17 4.32 -23.37
N THR A 20 -22.18 5.08 -23.85
CA THR A 20 -20.79 4.65 -23.74
C THR A 20 -20.47 4.63 -22.25
N LEU A 21 -20.67 3.49 -21.60
CA LEU A 21 -20.11 3.21 -20.29
C LEU A 21 -18.60 3.42 -20.43
N VAL A 22 -18.12 4.54 -19.88
CA VAL A 22 -16.68 4.78 -19.72
C VAL A 22 -16.24 3.74 -18.70
N HIS A 23 -15.78 2.60 -19.20
CA HIS A 23 -15.14 1.59 -18.38
C HIS A 23 -13.79 2.18 -18.01
N GLY A 24 -13.69 2.73 -16.79
CA GLY A 24 -12.40 3.03 -16.19
C GLY A 24 -11.75 1.69 -15.85
N GLU A 25 -10.88 1.21 -16.73
CA GLU A 25 -10.05 0.05 -16.41
C GLU A 25 -8.99 0.51 -15.40
N ILE A 26 -9.08 -0.02 -14.17
CA ILE A 26 -8.05 0.20 -13.15
C ILE A 26 -6.89 -0.69 -13.53
N HIS A 27 -5.85 -0.10 -14.13
CA HIS A 27 -4.66 -0.83 -14.51
C HIS A 27 -3.69 -0.93 -13.34
N VAL A 28 -3.76 -2.05 -12.60
CA VAL A 28 -2.77 -2.36 -11.55
C VAL A 28 -1.50 -2.85 -12.22
N THR A 29 -0.42 -2.07 -12.13
CA THR A 29 0.89 -2.50 -12.64
C THR A 29 1.51 -3.50 -11.66
N PRO A 30 1.74 -4.76 -12.04
CA PRO A 30 2.36 -5.73 -11.14
C PRO A 30 3.87 -5.48 -11.01
N PHE A 31 4.46 -5.98 -9.94
CA PHE A 31 5.91 -6.07 -9.80
C PHE A 31 6.52 -6.88 -10.94
N LEU A 32 7.74 -6.50 -11.37
CA LEU A 32 8.51 -7.34 -12.26
C LEU A 32 8.82 -8.69 -11.60
N PRO A 33 8.73 -9.81 -12.34
CA PRO A 33 9.05 -11.12 -11.79
C PRO A 33 10.56 -11.21 -11.50
N GLN A 34 10.89 -11.44 -10.22
CA GLN A 34 12.28 -11.55 -9.77
C GLN A 34 12.94 -12.78 -10.39
N SER A 35 14.06 -12.55 -11.07
CA SER A 35 14.76 -13.57 -11.88
C SER A 35 16.01 -14.12 -11.19
N PHE A 36 16.57 -13.36 -10.26
CA PHE A 36 17.68 -13.75 -9.40
C PHE A 36 17.65 -12.90 -8.13
N PHE A 37 18.55 -13.20 -7.20
CA PHE A 37 18.79 -12.45 -5.98
C PHE A 37 20.26 -12.03 -5.94
N PHE A 38 20.53 -11.00 -5.16
CA PHE A 38 21.88 -10.57 -4.84
C PHE A 38 21.90 -10.09 -3.41
N ASP A 39 23.03 -10.18 -2.74
CA ASP A 39 23.25 -9.61 -1.42
C ASP A 39 24.75 -9.31 -1.23
N TRP A 40 25.08 -8.59 -0.15
CA TRP A 40 26.46 -8.31 0.25
C TRP A 40 26.62 -8.38 1.76
N ASN A 41 25.81 -9.21 2.41
CA ASN A 41 25.88 -9.38 3.86
C ASN A 41 27.19 -10.07 4.22
N LEU A 42 27.79 -9.68 5.34
CA LEU A 42 28.99 -10.35 5.81
C LEU A 42 28.67 -11.83 6.10
N PRO A 43 29.57 -12.78 5.76
CA PRO A 43 29.36 -14.18 6.07
C PRO A 43 29.06 -14.40 7.55
N GLY A 44 27.94 -15.05 7.85
CA GLY A 44 27.49 -15.30 9.23
C GLY A 44 26.65 -14.19 9.85
N GLN A 45 26.43 -13.07 9.15
CA GLN A 45 25.51 -12.02 9.58
C GLN A 45 24.05 -12.43 9.33
N PRO A 46 23.21 -12.59 10.36
CA PRO A 46 21.84 -13.10 10.19
C PRO A 46 20.89 -12.07 9.59
N VAL A 47 21.17 -10.77 9.77
CA VAL A 47 20.32 -9.67 9.29
C VAL A 47 21.16 -8.56 8.67
N PRO A 48 20.77 -8.02 7.50
CA PRO A 48 21.46 -6.89 6.88
C PRO A 48 21.42 -5.67 7.82
N ILE A 49 22.56 -5.02 7.99
CA ILE A 49 22.64 -3.70 8.63
C ILE A 49 22.67 -2.69 7.49
N PRO A 50 21.65 -1.83 7.32
CA PRO A 50 21.50 -0.93 6.18
C PRO A 50 22.40 0.31 6.29
N VAL A 51 23.68 0.09 6.59
CA VAL A 51 24.70 1.13 6.78
C VAL A 51 25.98 0.70 6.06
N THR A 52 26.62 1.64 5.38
CA THR A 52 27.97 1.46 4.83
C THR A 52 28.86 2.64 5.18
N GLU A 53 30.16 2.40 5.34
CA GLU A 53 31.13 3.49 5.44
C GLU A 53 31.37 4.11 4.06
N GLN A 54 31.69 5.41 4.03
CA GLN A 54 32.19 6.07 2.84
C GLN A 54 33.42 5.34 2.30
N CYS A 55 33.41 5.00 1.00
CA CYS A 55 34.45 4.21 0.35
C CYS A 55 34.61 2.77 0.86
N GLN A 56 33.64 2.25 1.61
CA GLN A 56 33.59 0.83 1.90
C GLN A 56 33.37 0.05 0.61
N THR A 57 34.19 -0.98 0.40
CA THR A 57 33.96 -2.00 -0.61
C THR A 57 32.93 -3.00 -0.11
N ILE A 58 31.78 -3.09 -0.79
CA ILE A 58 30.79 -4.14 -0.56
C ILE A 58 31.00 -5.29 -1.55
N HIS A 59 30.93 -6.52 -1.05
CA HIS A 59 31.12 -7.74 -1.83
C HIS A 59 29.77 -8.29 -2.27
N ILE A 60 29.37 -7.99 -3.51
CA ILE A 60 28.06 -8.36 -4.04
C ILE A 60 28.13 -9.77 -4.62
N VAL A 61 27.26 -10.66 -4.15
CA VAL A 61 27.14 -12.03 -4.63
C VAL A 61 25.76 -12.23 -5.26
N LEU A 62 25.73 -12.78 -6.47
CA LEU A 62 24.52 -13.06 -7.22
C LEU A 62 24.18 -14.54 -7.14
N SER A 63 22.90 -14.86 -6.99
CA SER A 63 22.43 -16.24 -7.08
C SER A 63 20.99 -16.31 -7.58
N ARG A 64 20.62 -17.37 -8.29
CA ARG A 64 19.22 -17.54 -8.71
C ARG A 64 18.30 -17.93 -7.54
N SER A 65 18.81 -18.76 -6.62
CA SER A 65 18.07 -19.26 -5.46
C SER A 65 16.65 -19.73 -5.83
N THR A 66 15.62 -19.18 -5.20
CA THR A 66 14.19 -19.51 -5.36
C THR A 66 13.46 -18.66 -6.39
N ALA A 67 14.18 -17.93 -7.25
CA ALA A 67 13.59 -16.96 -8.16
C ALA A 67 12.70 -17.66 -9.21
N VAL A 68 11.49 -17.13 -9.40
CA VAL A 68 10.47 -17.69 -10.30
C VAL A 68 10.39 -16.97 -11.64
N GLY A 69 11.09 -15.86 -11.81
CA GLY A 69 11.15 -15.10 -13.05
C GLY A 69 11.93 -15.80 -14.16
N PRO A 70 12.03 -15.15 -15.34
CA PRO A 70 12.83 -15.62 -16.47
C PRO A 70 14.27 -16.00 -16.09
N ASN A 71 14.91 -16.80 -16.93
CA ASN A 71 16.32 -17.12 -16.74
C ASN A 71 17.16 -15.85 -16.88
N ASN A 72 17.96 -15.53 -15.86
CA ASN A 72 18.85 -14.40 -15.87
C ASN A 72 20.03 -14.60 -16.85
N VAL A 73 20.33 -13.60 -17.65
CA VAL A 73 21.41 -13.64 -18.65
C VAL A 73 22.26 -12.37 -18.60
N GLY A 74 23.54 -12.55 -18.27
CA GLY A 74 24.51 -11.44 -18.29
C GLY A 74 24.70 -10.82 -19.68
N PRO A 75 25.28 -9.62 -19.79
CA PRO A 75 25.91 -8.87 -18.70
C PRO A 75 24.90 -8.29 -17.69
N TYR A 76 25.31 -8.22 -16.43
CA TYR A 76 24.56 -7.59 -15.37
C TYR A 76 25.01 -6.14 -15.15
N TYR A 77 24.12 -5.33 -14.57
CA TYR A 77 24.44 -4.00 -14.10
C TYR A 77 23.68 -3.67 -12.80
N LEU A 78 24.27 -2.79 -12.01
CA LEU A 78 23.60 -2.16 -10.88
C LEU A 78 23.02 -0.83 -11.34
N GLN A 79 21.81 -0.54 -10.90
CA GLN A 79 21.22 0.78 -10.95
C GLN A 79 21.12 1.30 -9.51
N VAL A 80 21.95 2.29 -9.21
CA VAL A 80 22.08 2.87 -7.87
C VAL A 80 21.34 4.19 -7.82
N TYR A 81 20.31 4.22 -6.99
CA TYR A 81 19.56 5.43 -6.66
C TYR A 81 20.18 6.08 -5.43
N THR A 82 20.21 7.41 -5.40
CA THR A 82 20.81 8.16 -4.29
C THR A 82 19.97 9.38 -3.97
N SER A 83 20.06 9.84 -2.73
CA SER A 83 19.43 11.07 -2.28
C SER A 83 20.20 12.35 -2.70
N LEU A 84 21.41 12.20 -3.26
CA LEU A 84 22.25 13.32 -3.69
C LEU A 84 21.99 13.76 -5.13
N TYR A 85 21.62 12.82 -6.00
CA TYR A 85 21.56 13.04 -7.43
C TYR A 85 20.18 12.68 -7.99
N THR A 86 19.69 13.50 -8.92
CA THR A 86 18.44 13.24 -9.65
C THR A 86 18.67 12.40 -10.91
N ILE A 87 19.75 11.61 -10.94
CA ILE A 87 20.12 10.72 -12.04
C ILE A 87 20.67 9.45 -11.39
N PRO A 88 20.14 8.25 -11.69
CA PRO A 88 20.67 7.03 -11.13
C PRO A 88 22.04 6.72 -11.75
N ILE A 89 22.90 6.04 -11.00
CA ILE A 89 24.23 5.63 -11.46
C ILE A 89 24.15 4.19 -11.97
N ILE A 90 24.62 3.95 -13.19
CA ILE A 90 24.69 2.62 -13.79
C ILE A 90 26.10 2.07 -13.64
N ILE A 91 26.24 0.91 -12.99
CA ILE A 91 27.53 0.25 -12.78
C ILE A 91 27.52 -1.07 -13.57
N PRO A 92 28.30 -1.19 -14.65
CA PRO A 92 28.38 -2.43 -15.40
C PRO A 92 29.17 -3.48 -14.59
N ILE A 93 28.50 -4.59 -14.25
CA ILE A 93 29.13 -5.74 -13.58
C ILE A 93 29.72 -6.70 -14.62
N GLY A 94 29.06 -6.86 -15.76
CA GLY A 94 29.47 -7.81 -16.79
C GLY A 94 28.94 -9.22 -16.52
N ASN A 95 29.68 -10.26 -16.92
CA ASN A 95 29.23 -11.66 -16.88
C ASN A 95 29.69 -12.41 -15.61
N VAL A 96 29.92 -11.70 -14.51
CA VAL A 96 30.38 -12.28 -13.24
C VAL A 96 29.24 -12.39 -12.23
N LEU A 97 29.36 -13.37 -11.32
CA LEU A 97 28.39 -13.60 -10.23
C LEU A 97 28.86 -13.03 -8.89
N THR A 98 30.06 -12.46 -8.85
CA THR A 98 30.62 -11.78 -7.68
C THR A 98 31.26 -10.49 -8.13
N TYR A 99 31.00 -9.39 -7.44
CA TYR A 99 31.51 -8.07 -7.80
C TYR A 99 31.77 -7.22 -6.58
N ASP A 100 32.93 -6.59 -6.53
CA ASP A 100 33.30 -5.66 -5.47
C ASP A 100 33.04 -4.23 -5.91
N TRP A 101 32.25 -3.50 -5.13
CA TRP A 101 31.93 -2.10 -5.41
C TRP A 101 32.26 -1.21 -4.21
N ALA A 102 33.05 -0.16 -4.43
CA ALA A 102 33.31 0.86 -3.43
C ALA A 102 32.21 1.93 -3.43
N VAL A 103 31.55 2.13 -2.30
CA VAL A 103 30.45 3.11 -2.15
C VAL A 103 31.01 4.54 -2.19
N PRO A 104 30.79 5.33 -3.25
CA PRO A 104 31.52 6.56 -3.51
C PRO A 104 30.85 7.81 -2.94
N PHE A 105 29.81 7.66 -2.12
CA PHE A 105 29.00 8.77 -1.64
C PHE A 105 29.55 9.35 -0.34
N PRO A 106 29.38 10.65 -0.09
CA PRO A 106 29.67 11.25 1.20
C PRO A 106 28.70 10.76 2.29
N PRO A 107 29.07 10.95 3.59
CA PRO A 107 28.19 10.64 4.70
C PRO A 107 26.84 11.33 4.64
N ASN A 108 25.83 10.73 5.29
CA ASN A 108 24.41 11.14 5.28
C ASN A 108 23.71 10.97 3.92
N THR A 109 24.34 10.29 2.96
CA THR A 109 23.68 9.90 1.72
C THR A 109 22.82 8.66 1.96
N LEU A 110 21.57 8.71 1.51
CA LEU A 110 20.73 7.52 1.39
C LEU A 110 20.86 6.97 -0.03
N TYR A 111 21.06 5.67 -0.17
CA TYR A 111 21.12 5.03 -1.48
C TYR A 111 20.43 3.67 -1.50
N GLN A 112 20.00 3.24 -2.67
CA GLN A 112 19.38 1.93 -2.89
C GLN A 112 19.94 1.33 -4.17
N ILE A 113 20.26 0.05 -4.12
CA ILE A 113 20.75 -0.70 -5.29
C ILE A 113 19.62 -1.59 -5.80
N CYS A 114 19.31 -1.48 -7.09
CA CYS A 114 18.56 -2.47 -7.83
C CYS A 114 19.48 -3.10 -8.86
N MET A 115 19.26 -4.38 -9.16
CA MET A 115 20.12 -5.10 -10.10
C MET A 115 19.30 -5.63 -11.27
N PHE A 116 19.89 -5.61 -12.45
CA PHE A 116 19.26 -6.06 -13.68
C PHE A 116 20.24 -6.84 -14.55
N ASP A 117 19.69 -7.71 -15.39
CA ASP A 117 20.42 -8.41 -16.43
C ASP A 117 20.30 -7.71 -17.80
N SER A 118 20.90 -8.29 -18.83
CA SER A 118 20.94 -7.70 -20.17
C SER A 118 19.58 -7.60 -20.87
N PHE A 119 18.59 -8.37 -20.42
CA PHE A 119 17.22 -8.34 -20.92
C PHE A 119 16.28 -7.49 -20.05
N GLY A 120 16.81 -6.81 -19.03
CA GLY A 120 16.03 -6.04 -18.08
C GLY A 120 15.29 -6.90 -17.04
N ASN A 121 15.62 -8.20 -16.94
CA ASN A 121 15.11 -9.02 -15.85
C ASN A 121 15.75 -8.56 -14.54
N THR A 122 14.93 -8.41 -13.50
CA THR A 122 15.38 -7.82 -12.24
C THR A 122 15.87 -8.88 -11.24
N GLY A 123 16.93 -8.52 -10.52
CA GLY A 123 17.39 -9.17 -9.31
C GLY A 123 16.67 -8.70 -8.04
N GLY A 124 15.72 -7.77 -8.18
CA GLY A 124 15.11 -7.04 -7.07
C GLY A 124 15.84 -5.75 -6.72
N CYS A 125 15.32 -5.07 -5.71
CA CYS A 125 15.97 -3.93 -5.05
C CYS A 125 16.29 -4.28 -3.60
N GLN A 126 17.39 -3.74 -3.09
CA GLN A 126 17.82 -3.93 -1.71
C GLN A 126 17.17 -2.91 -0.78
N ALA A 127 17.44 -3.03 0.52
CA ALA A 127 17.09 -1.98 1.47
C ALA A 127 17.71 -0.64 1.08
N THR A 128 17.17 0.46 1.60
CA THR A 128 17.84 1.77 1.54
C THR A 128 18.96 1.78 2.58
N TYR A 129 20.19 2.06 2.14
CA TYR A 129 21.38 2.14 3.00
C TYR A 129 21.73 3.59 3.29
N THR A 130 22.26 3.83 4.49
CA THR A 130 22.82 5.13 4.89
C THR A 130 24.34 5.07 4.87
N VAL A 131 24.98 6.09 4.28
CA VAL A 131 26.44 6.21 4.31
C VAL A 131 26.89 6.93 5.57
N ILE A 132 27.80 6.33 6.32
CA ILE A 132 28.45 6.91 7.50
C ILE A 132 29.91 7.32 7.20
N PRO A 133 30.51 8.23 7.98
CA PRO A 133 31.92 8.57 7.83
C PRO A 133 32.82 7.34 7.97
N SER A 134 33.86 7.26 7.15
CA SER A 134 34.91 6.25 7.35
C SER A 134 35.84 6.65 8.50
N ASN A 135 36.40 5.65 9.18
CA ASN A 135 37.45 5.84 10.18
C ASN A 135 38.82 6.19 9.55
N SER A 136 38.94 6.10 8.22
CA SER A 136 40.17 6.34 7.46
C SER A 136 39.99 7.46 6.44
N THR A 137 41.08 7.90 5.81
CA THR A 137 40.99 8.89 4.71
C THR A 137 40.37 8.21 3.48
N PRO A 138 39.15 8.60 3.06
CA PRO A 138 38.42 7.87 2.03
C PRO A 138 39.03 8.10 0.63
N THR A 139 39.26 7.03 -0.12
CA THR A 139 39.68 7.09 -1.54
C THR A 139 38.73 6.29 -2.41
N CYS A 140 37.88 6.97 -3.17
CA CYS A 140 36.92 6.37 -4.08
C CYS A 140 37.14 6.82 -5.53
N ALA A 141 36.71 5.98 -6.47
CA ALA A 141 36.60 6.39 -7.87
C ALA A 141 35.46 7.40 -8.07
N ASN A 142 35.65 8.33 -9.00
CA ASN A 142 34.58 9.22 -9.44
C ASN A 142 33.52 8.41 -10.21
N VAL A 143 32.25 8.73 -9.96
CA VAL A 143 31.13 8.19 -10.72
C VAL A 143 30.79 9.10 -11.91
N THR A 144 30.47 8.49 -13.04
CA THR A 144 30.00 9.21 -14.23
C THR A 144 28.48 9.17 -14.29
N PHE A 145 27.86 10.30 -14.61
CA PHE A 145 26.40 10.40 -14.75
C PHE A 145 26.00 10.32 -16.22
N ASN A 146 24.88 9.65 -16.48
CA ASN A 146 24.21 9.74 -17.77
C ASN A 146 23.63 11.14 -17.99
N PRO A 147 23.29 11.52 -19.23
CA PRO A 147 22.64 12.79 -19.49
C PRO A 147 21.29 12.88 -18.75
N GLN A 148 21.01 14.06 -18.21
CA GLN A 148 19.82 14.30 -17.41
C GLN A 148 18.58 14.48 -18.30
N LEU A 149 17.53 13.72 -18.01
CA LEU A 149 16.20 13.93 -18.54
C LEU A 149 15.47 15.01 -17.72
N GLY A 150 14.80 15.93 -18.39
CA GLY A 150 13.95 16.94 -17.76
C GLY A 150 12.58 16.36 -17.48
N VAL A 151 12.13 16.40 -16.24
CA VAL A 151 10.86 15.81 -15.80
C VAL A 151 10.10 16.78 -14.91
N SER A 152 8.79 16.89 -15.13
CA SER A 152 7.86 17.52 -14.21
C SER A 152 7.09 16.43 -13.47
N ALA A 153 7.24 16.37 -12.15
CA ALA A 153 6.54 15.39 -11.32
C ALA A 153 5.63 16.09 -10.31
N THR A 154 4.38 15.66 -10.27
CA THR A 154 3.34 16.20 -9.38
C THR A 154 2.62 15.08 -8.66
N VAL A 155 2.22 15.36 -7.43
CA VAL A 155 1.32 14.57 -6.60
C VAL A 155 0.07 15.41 -6.33
N ASP A 156 -0.94 14.83 -5.68
CA ASP A 156 -2.24 15.48 -5.44
C ASP A 156 -2.15 16.87 -4.77
N ASN A 157 -1.11 17.12 -3.97
CA ASN A 157 -0.89 18.39 -3.27
C ASN A 157 0.13 19.34 -3.93
N GLY A 158 0.58 19.05 -5.17
CA GLY A 158 1.44 19.93 -5.95
C GLY A 158 2.73 19.27 -6.46
N PRO A 159 3.82 20.04 -6.67
CA PRO A 159 5.10 19.49 -7.10
C PRO A 159 5.64 18.46 -6.09
N MET A 160 6.13 17.34 -6.61
CA MET A 160 6.65 16.27 -5.76
C MET A 160 7.99 16.65 -5.14
N ALA A 161 8.10 16.58 -3.81
CA ALA A 161 9.34 16.79 -3.09
C ALA A 161 10.27 15.57 -3.21
N GLN A 162 11.59 15.77 -3.07
CA GLN A 162 12.56 14.68 -3.12
C GLN A 162 12.47 13.71 -1.93
N TYR A 163 12.14 14.25 -0.76
CA TYR A 163 11.98 13.51 0.50
C TYR A 163 10.53 13.52 0.98
N GLY A 164 9.59 13.40 0.03
CA GLY A 164 8.16 13.50 0.29
C GLY A 164 7.56 12.22 0.87
N TRP A 165 6.48 12.41 1.63
CA TRP A 165 5.53 11.36 1.95
C TRP A 165 4.36 11.48 0.98
N VAL A 166 4.19 10.46 0.14
CA VAL A 166 3.07 10.38 -0.80
C VAL A 166 2.00 9.53 -0.14
N ASP A 167 0.78 10.06 -0.11
CA ASP A 167 -0.38 9.35 0.43
C ASP A 167 -0.57 8.03 -0.33
N GLN A 168 -0.92 6.97 0.41
CA GLN A 168 -1.30 5.72 -0.24
C GLN A 168 -2.52 5.96 -1.12
N CYS A 169 -2.63 5.19 -2.21
CA CYS A 169 -3.77 5.29 -3.13
C CYS A 169 -3.98 6.65 -3.78
N THR A 170 -2.95 7.50 -3.81
CA THR A 170 -2.92 8.74 -4.59
C THR A 170 -2.07 8.58 -5.84
N ASP A 171 -2.33 9.41 -6.84
CA ASP A 171 -1.62 9.33 -8.11
C ASP A 171 -0.37 10.21 -8.10
N ILE A 172 0.74 9.62 -8.55
CA ILE A 172 1.93 10.37 -8.96
C ILE A 172 1.86 10.55 -10.47
N SER A 173 1.87 11.80 -10.93
CA SER A 173 1.87 12.16 -12.34
C SER A 173 3.25 12.64 -12.77
N ILE A 174 3.85 11.96 -13.74
CA ILE A 174 5.22 12.18 -14.19
C ILE A 174 5.19 12.51 -15.68
N THR A 175 5.59 13.73 -16.02
CA THR A 175 5.58 14.22 -17.41
C THR A 175 7.00 14.54 -17.87
N PRO A 176 7.53 13.85 -18.89
CA PRO A 176 8.79 14.22 -19.51
C PRO A 176 8.66 15.58 -20.21
N THR A 177 9.64 16.46 -19.99
CA THR A 177 9.71 17.80 -20.62
C THR A 177 10.66 17.83 -21.81
N ASN A 178 11.52 16.83 -21.95
CA ASN A 178 12.42 16.60 -23.09
C ASN A 178 12.66 15.08 -23.29
N GLY A 179 13.56 14.71 -24.21
CA GLY A 179 13.91 13.32 -24.51
C GLY A 179 13.12 12.71 -25.68
N THR A 180 13.36 11.43 -25.96
CA THR A 180 12.73 10.69 -27.06
C THR A 180 11.99 9.46 -26.53
N ALA A 181 10.72 9.32 -26.92
CA ALA A 181 9.92 8.15 -26.56
C ALA A 181 10.44 6.85 -27.23
N PRO A 182 10.15 5.64 -26.69
CA PRO A 182 9.35 5.39 -25.49
C PRO A 182 10.03 5.84 -24.20
N PHE A 183 9.21 6.25 -23.23
CA PHE A 183 9.65 6.54 -21.86
C PHE A 183 9.30 5.37 -20.96
N THR A 184 10.21 4.98 -20.08
CA THR A 184 10.00 3.92 -19.08
C THR A 184 10.10 4.53 -17.69
N LEU A 185 8.97 4.59 -17.00
CA LEU A 185 8.90 4.91 -15.58
C LEU A 185 9.19 3.65 -14.77
N THR A 186 10.21 3.69 -13.95
CA THR A 186 10.56 2.63 -13.00
C THR A 186 10.29 3.10 -11.57
N VAL A 187 9.44 2.37 -10.85
CA VAL A 187 9.23 2.56 -9.41
C VAL A 187 9.99 1.46 -8.69
N ALA A 188 10.88 1.82 -7.78
CA ALA A 188 11.84 0.92 -7.12
C ALA A 188 11.67 0.95 -5.59
N PRO A 189 10.74 0.17 -5.02
CA PRO A 189 10.60 0.06 -3.58
C PRO A 189 11.74 -0.75 -2.96
N ALA A 190 12.13 -0.40 -1.73
CA ALA A 190 13.13 -1.15 -1.00
C ALA A 190 12.66 -2.59 -0.73
N LEU A 191 13.59 -3.57 -0.84
CA LEU A 191 13.33 -5.00 -0.59
C LEU A 191 12.26 -5.64 -1.49
N HIS A 192 11.92 -5.01 -2.62
CA HIS A 192 10.97 -5.55 -3.60
C HIS A 192 11.54 -5.45 -5.03
N PRO A 193 11.02 -6.26 -5.97
CA PRO A 193 11.24 -5.99 -7.39
C PRO A 193 10.68 -4.61 -7.78
N PRO A 194 11.24 -3.94 -8.79
CA PRO A 194 10.67 -2.70 -9.31
C PRO A 194 9.44 -2.96 -10.20
N TYR A 195 8.72 -1.88 -10.49
CA TYR A 195 7.66 -1.79 -11.49
C TYR A 195 8.17 -1.05 -12.71
N ASN A 196 7.74 -1.42 -13.91
CA ASN A 196 8.00 -0.68 -15.14
C ASN A 196 6.69 -0.30 -15.83
N ILE A 197 6.53 0.98 -16.14
CA ILE A 197 5.39 1.52 -16.89
C ILE A 197 5.97 2.25 -18.11
N THR A 198 5.60 1.79 -19.31
CA THR A 198 6.09 2.38 -20.55
C THR A 198 5.05 3.30 -21.19
N SER A 199 5.50 4.45 -21.67
CA SER A 199 4.70 5.37 -22.46
C SER A 199 5.30 5.52 -23.86
N PRO A 200 4.51 5.39 -24.94
CA PRO A 200 4.99 5.58 -26.31
C PRO A 200 5.17 7.07 -26.68
N ASP A 201 4.80 7.99 -25.80
CA ASP A 201 4.83 9.43 -26.05
C ASP A 201 5.15 10.22 -24.77
N SER A 202 5.28 11.54 -24.92
CA SER A 202 5.64 12.46 -23.84
C SER A 202 4.47 12.87 -22.93
N ARG A 203 3.35 12.13 -22.95
CA ARG A 203 2.23 12.42 -22.04
C ARG A 203 2.59 12.04 -20.60
N ALA A 204 1.80 12.57 -19.67
CA ALA A 204 1.92 12.23 -18.26
C ALA A 204 1.71 10.73 -18.04
N ILE A 205 2.65 10.11 -17.32
CA ILE A 205 2.55 8.75 -16.82
C ILE A 205 2.01 8.85 -15.39
N ASN A 206 0.80 8.33 -15.18
CA ASN A 206 0.17 8.32 -13.87
C ASN A 206 0.36 6.95 -13.22
N TRP A 207 0.81 6.95 -11.98
CA TRP A 207 0.94 5.74 -11.16
C TRP A 207 0.31 5.97 -9.79
N THR A 208 -0.65 5.11 -9.43
CA THR A 208 -1.27 5.11 -8.10
C THR A 208 -0.35 4.42 -7.10
N VAL A 209 -0.04 5.08 -5.97
CA VAL A 209 0.83 4.53 -4.93
C VAL A 209 0.17 3.32 -4.25
N SER A 210 0.58 2.13 -4.67
CA SER A 210 0.09 0.85 -4.15
C SER A 210 1.07 0.16 -3.20
N LEU A 211 1.86 0.94 -2.44
CA LEU A 211 2.86 0.44 -1.50
C LEU A 211 2.33 0.41 -0.06
N SER A 212 2.85 -0.49 0.78
CA SER A 212 2.54 -0.53 2.22
C SER A 212 2.98 0.75 2.94
N TRP A 213 2.46 0.97 4.14
CA TRP A 213 2.74 2.21 4.88
C TRP A 213 4.22 2.30 5.25
N ALA A 214 4.80 3.50 5.13
CA ALA A 214 6.20 3.83 5.37
C ALA A 214 7.23 3.06 4.50
N SER A 215 6.81 2.43 3.40
CA SER A 215 7.75 1.80 2.48
C SER A 215 8.57 2.88 1.76
N PRO A 216 9.92 2.88 1.90
CA PRO A 216 10.75 3.78 1.12
C PRO A 216 10.85 3.28 -0.33
N PHE A 217 10.89 4.21 -1.27
CA PHE A 217 11.06 3.90 -2.68
C PHE A 217 11.73 5.04 -3.44
N PHE A 218 12.35 4.70 -4.56
CA PHE A 218 12.80 5.65 -5.56
C PHE A 218 11.95 5.52 -6.80
N ILE A 219 11.91 6.58 -7.61
CA ILE A 219 11.35 6.52 -8.96
C ILE A 219 12.39 7.01 -9.96
N SER A 220 12.35 6.50 -11.18
CA SER A 220 13.13 7.03 -12.30
C SER A 220 12.38 6.98 -13.60
N LEU A 221 12.75 7.88 -14.51
CA LEU A 221 12.25 7.92 -15.88
C LEU A 221 13.43 7.82 -16.82
N VAL A 222 13.36 6.90 -17.77
CA VAL A 222 14.39 6.70 -18.80
C VAL A 222 13.75 6.86 -20.18
N ASP A 223 14.40 7.60 -21.08
CA ASP A 223 13.96 7.74 -22.47
C ASP A 223 14.63 6.68 -23.39
N ALA A 224 14.23 6.63 -24.66
CA ALA A 224 14.76 5.66 -25.63
C ALA A 224 16.26 5.82 -25.93
N ASN A 225 16.84 6.99 -25.64
CA ASN A 225 18.26 7.28 -25.83
C ASN A 225 19.09 7.00 -24.56
N GLY A 226 18.45 6.57 -23.46
CA GLY A 226 19.10 6.33 -22.19
C GLY A 226 19.37 7.60 -21.36
N ASN A 227 18.72 8.72 -21.68
CA ASN A 227 18.68 9.89 -20.80
C ASN A 227 17.81 9.55 -19.58
N MET A 228 18.24 9.94 -18.39
CA MET A 228 17.61 9.48 -17.16
C MET A 228 17.30 10.61 -16.20
N TRP A 229 16.26 10.41 -15.42
CA TRP A 229 15.91 11.21 -14.25
C TRP A 229 15.52 10.28 -13.11
N ALA A 230 15.82 10.65 -11.87
CA ALA A 230 15.37 9.96 -10.68
C ALA A 230 14.99 10.93 -9.57
N ASN A 231 14.12 10.48 -8.66
CA ASN A 231 13.75 11.20 -7.45
C ASN A 231 13.57 10.24 -6.28
N GLY A 232 13.91 10.71 -5.07
CA GLY A 232 13.77 9.97 -3.83
C GLY A 232 14.93 10.19 -2.83
N PRO A 233 14.90 9.49 -1.68
CA PRO A 233 13.89 8.49 -1.30
C PRO A 233 12.54 9.12 -0.94
N LEU A 234 11.48 8.60 -1.55
CA LEU A 234 10.08 8.89 -1.21
C LEU A 234 9.58 7.85 -0.21
N HIS A 235 8.51 8.17 0.49
CA HIS A 235 7.83 7.24 1.40
C HIS A 235 6.34 7.19 1.08
N SER A 236 5.76 6.00 1.12
CA SER A 236 4.29 5.85 1.10
C SER A 236 3.73 6.06 2.51
N GLY A 237 2.53 6.62 2.62
CA GLY A 237 1.80 6.67 3.90
C GLY A 237 1.61 8.06 4.49
N GLY A 238 1.51 9.10 3.66
CA GLY A 238 0.82 10.30 4.11
C GLY A 238 -0.66 9.99 4.35
N GLY A 239 -1.31 10.74 5.26
CA GLY A 239 -2.56 10.37 5.94
C GLY A 239 -3.83 10.25 5.08
N GLY A 240 -3.71 9.99 3.78
CA GLY A 240 -4.78 9.70 2.84
C GLY A 240 -5.37 8.29 2.97
N THR A 241 -6.16 7.91 1.97
CA THR A 241 -6.94 6.65 2.02
C THR A 241 -6.09 5.43 1.72
N ILE A 242 -6.38 4.29 2.35
CA ILE A 242 -5.71 3.00 2.06
C ILE A 242 -6.59 2.03 1.25
N ALA A 243 -7.66 2.56 0.63
CA ALA A 243 -8.71 1.74 0.03
C ALA A 243 -8.21 0.84 -1.11
N CYS A 244 -7.24 1.30 -1.90
CA CYS A 244 -6.64 0.53 -3.00
C CYS A 244 -5.76 -0.64 -2.51
N LEU A 245 -5.32 -0.64 -1.24
CA LEU A 245 -4.45 -1.68 -0.66
C LEU A 245 -5.24 -2.77 0.05
N ALA A 246 -6.47 -2.47 0.47
CA ALA A 246 -7.38 -3.48 0.95
C ALA A 246 -7.71 -4.37 -0.25
N GLY A 247 -6.99 -5.49 -0.39
CA GLY A 247 -7.03 -6.43 -1.52
C GLY A 247 -8.38 -7.11 -1.79
N ASN A 248 -9.49 -6.48 -1.41
CA ASN A 248 -10.86 -6.80 -1.78
C ASN A 248 -11.24 -6.20 -3.14
N VAL A 249 -10.32 -6.30 -4.12
CA VAL A 249 -10.68 -6.32 -5.54
C VAL A 249 -10.83 -7.79 -5.96
N THR A 250 -11.39 -8.63 -5.07
CA THR A 250 -11.88 -9.94 -5.48
C THR A 250 -13.16 -9.70 -6.27
N ASP A 251 -13.07 -9.85 -7.60
CA ASP A 251 -14.09 -10.45 -8.49
C ASP A 251 -15.57 -10.24 -8.12
N HIS A 252 -15.93 -9.06 -7.62
CA HIS A 252 -17.33 -8.72 -7.44
C HIS A 252 -17.77 -8.02 -8.71
N ASN A 253 -18.60 -8.72 -9.47
CA ASN A 253 -19.55 -8.16 -10.45
C ASN A 253 -20.47 -7.06 -9.84
N ASP A 254 -20.23 -6.63 -8.60
CA ASP A 254 -20.89 -5.49 -7.99
C ASP A 254 -20.08 -4.24 -8.33
N SER A 255 -20.59 -3.56 -9.36
CA SER A 255 -20.31 -2.18 -9.74
C SER A 255 -19.57 -1.37 -8.66
N VAL A 256 -18.24 -1.30 -8.77
CA VAL A 256 -17.46 -0.34 -8.01
C VAL A 256 -17.97 1.04 -8.41
N THR A 257 -18.56 1.74 -7.44
CA THR A 257 -19.02 3.12 -7.59
C THR A 257 -17.79 4.02 -7.64
N VAL A 258 -17.18 4.11 -8.81
CA VAL A 258 -16.10 5.05 -9.10
C VAL A 258 -16.65 6.47 -8.85
N PRO A 259 -16.04 7.28 -7.95
CA PRO A 259 -16.46 8.66 -7.66
C PRO A 259 -16.25 9.66 -8.82
N VAL A 260 -16.10 9.19 -10.06
CA VAL A 260 -16.14 10.01 -11.28
C VAL A 260 -17.60 10.29 -11.72
N VAL A 261 -18.60 9.81 -10.95
CA VAL A 261 -20.04 10.03 -11.18
C VAL A 261 -20.52 11.45 -10.86
N VAL A 262 -19.69 12.35 -10.33
CA VAL A 262 -20.15 13.73 -10.04
C VAL A 262 -20.22 14.60 -11.31
N GLY A 263 -19.43 14.30 -12.35
CA GLY A 263 -19.49 15.02 -13.63
C GLY A 263 -20.58 14.53 -14.58
N THR A 264 -20.85 13.23 -14.59
CA THR A 264 -21.87 12.63 -15.47
C THR A 264 -23.29 12.83 -14.93
N GLY A 265 -23.47 13.02 -13.62
CA GLY A 265 -24.77 13.32 -13.01
C GLY A 265 -25.38 14.63 -13.48
N VAL A 266 -24.60 15.71 -13.57
CA VAL A 266 -25.12 17.04 -13.95
C VAL A 266 -25.37 17.15 -15.45
N GLY A 267 -24.45 16.64 -16.27
CA GLY A 267 -24.62 16.61 -17.74
C GLY A 267 -25.80 15.73 -18.17
N GLY A 268 -25.94 14.55 -17.56
CA GLY A 268 -27.08 13.65 -17.78
C GLY A 268 -28.41 14.26 -17.36
N LEU A 269 -28.46 14.98 -16.23
CA LEU A 269 -29.67 15.68 -15.79
C LEU A 269 -30.07 16.81 -16.74
N ALA A 270 -29.12 17.62 -17.20
CA ALA A 270 -29.40 18.72 -18.12
C ALA A 270 -29.92 18.20 -19.47
N VAL A 271 -29.24 17.22 -20.07
CA VAL A 271 -29.67 16.61 -21.34
C VAL A 271 -31.00 15.86 -21.16
N GLY A 272 -31.14 15.09 -20.08
CA GLY A 272 -32.36 14.37 -19.75
C GLY A 272 -33.56 15.29 -19.53
N LEU A 273 -33.37 16.44 -18.88
CA LEU A 273 -34.42 17.44 -18.64
C LEU A 273 -34.85 18.12 -19.95
N VAL A 274 -33.90 18.48 -20.83
CA VAL A 274 -34.22 19.07 -22.13
C VAL A 274 -35.00 18.09 -23.01
N VAL A 275 -34.56 16.82 -23.09
CA VAL A 275 -35.27 15.78 -23.85
C VAL A 275 -36.63 15.48 -23.22
N GLY A 276 -36.72 15.44 -21.89
CA GLY A 276 -37.97 15.28 -21.14
C GLY A 276 -38.97 16.41 -21.40
N MET A 277 -38.52 17.67 -21.39
CA MET A 277 -39.37 18.81 -21.72
C MET A 277 -39.84 18.78 -23.19
N LEU A 278 -38.95 18.45 -24.14
CA LEU A 278 -39.33 18.38 -25.55
C LEU A 278 -40.39 17.29 -25.79
N THR A 279 -40.21 16.12 -25.18
CA THR A 279 -41.15 14.99 -25.32
C THR A 279 -42.50 15.31 -24.65
N ALA A 280 -42.49 15.91 -23.46
CA ALA A 280 -43.70 16.39 -22.80
C ALA A 280 -44.44 17.43 -23.65
N TYR A 281 -43.72 18.42 -24.20
CA TYR A 281 -44.29 19.46 -25.05
C TYR A 281 -44.99 18.89 -26.29
N VAL A 282 -44.33 17.96 -27.00
CA VAL A 282 -44.93 17.30 -28.18
C VAL A 282 -46.19 16.51 -27.81
N PHE A 283 -46.16 15.83 -26.65
CA PHE A 283 -47.32 15.05 -26.17
C PHE A 283 -48.50 15.96 -25.80
N PHE A 284 -48.24 17.05 -25.07
CA PHE A 284 -49.27 18.03 -24.71
C PHE A 284 -49.87 18.72 -25.93
N ARG A 285 -49.04 19.13 -26.90
CA ARG A 285 -49.52 19.77 -28.15
C ARG A 285 -50.44 18.85 -28.94
N ARG A 286 -50.12 17.55 -29.03
CA ARG A 286 -50.98 16.55 -29.69
C ARG A 286 -52.30 16.32 -28.94
N ARG A 287 -52.27 16.31 -27.60
CA ARG A 287 -53.49 16.13 -26.79
C ARG A 287 -54.43 17.33 -26.92
N ILE A 288 -53.90 18.55 -27.01
CA ILE A 288 -54.69 19.77 -27.23
C ILE A 288 -55.36 19.75 -28.61
N HIS A 289 -54.62 19.38 -29.67
CA HIS A 289 -55.21 19.25 -31.01
C HIS A 289 -56.36 18.22 -31.05
N ARG A 290 -56.20 17.07 -30.40
CA ARG A 290 -57.28 16.07 -30.31
C ARG A 290 -58.50 16.62 -29.57
N LYS A 291 -58.30 17.39 -28.49
CA LYS A 291 -59.43 18.02 -27.76
C LYS A 291 -60.15 19.10 -28.59
N LEU A 292 -59.43 19.82 -29.45
CA LEU A 292 -60.04 20.79 -30.38
C LEU A 292 -60.84 20.10 -31.49
N GLU A 293 -60.37 18.98 -32.04
CA GLU A 293 -61.13 18.18 -33.01
C GLU A 293 -62.34 17.48 -32.38
N SER A 294 -62.21 17.02 -31.13
CA SER A 294 -63.33 16.37 -30.40
C SER A 294 -64.48 17.32 -30.08
N ARG A 295 -64.23 18.64 -30.09
CA ARG A 295 -65.29 19.66 -29.91
C ARG A 295 -66.02 20.02 -31.22
N ARG A 296 -65.59 19.49 -32.37
CA ARG A 296 -66.22 19.75 -33.67
C ARG A 296 -67.31 18.74 -34.06
N TRP A 297 -67.58 17.75 -33.22
CA TRP A 297 -68.53 16.65 -33.50
C TRP A 297 -69.58 16.42 -32.41
N VAL A 298 -69.88 17.43 -31.59
CA VAL A 298 -71.04 17.37 -30.69
C VAL A 298 -72.04 18.42 -31.13
N ASP A 299 -72.86 18.05 -32.11
CA ASP A 299 -74.23 18.53 -32.12
C ASP A 299 -75.20 17.54 -32.79
N ILE A 300 -76.35 17.38 -32.14
CA ILE A 300 -77.62 16.77 -32.57
C ILE A 300 -77.77 15.24 -32.45
N SER A 301 -78.37 14.79 -31.33
CA SER A 301 -79.50 13.83 -31.21
C SER A 301 -79.79 13.59 -29.72
N SER A 302 -80.76 14.30 -29.14
CA SER A 302 -82.16 13.89 -28.90
C SER A 302 -82.40 13.20 -27.54
N SER A 303 -82.99 13.97 -26.61
CA SER A 303 -84.08 13.65 -25.65
C SER A 303 -84.72 12.24 -25.72
N ALA A 304 -85.21 11.55 -24.68
CA ALA A 304 -85.40 11.80 -23.24
C ALA A 304 -85.76 10.43 -22.52
N PRO A 305 -86.62 10.32 -21.49
CA PRO A 305 -86.28 9.88 -20.11
C PRO A 305 -87.01 8.59 -19.63
N GLU A 306 -86.89 8.27 -18.32
CA GLU A 306 -87.64 7.29 -17.46
C GLU A 306 -86.77 6.13 -16.91
N THR A 307 -86.28 6.15 -15.66
CA THR A 307 -86.88 5.90 -14.32
C THR A 307 -86.86 4.43 -13.84
N PRO A 308 -86.77 4.18 -12.51
CA PRO A 308 -85.93 3.13 -11.93
C PRO A 308 -86.70 2.10 -11.11
N GLN A 309 -86.19 0.86 -10.94
CA GLN A 309 -86.39 -0.09 -9.82
C GLN A 309 -85.36 -1.25 -10.01
N ALA A 310 -84.99 -2.13 -9.08
CA ALA A 310 -84.86 -2.23 -7.63
C ALA A 310 -84.35 -3.68 -7.36
N LEU A 311 -83.75 -3.94 -6.18
CA LEU A 311 -83.58 -5.26 -5.51
C LEU A 311 -82.53 -6.23 -6.12
N MET A 312 -81.76 -7.08 -5.41
CA MET A 312 -81.78 -7.59 -4.02
C MET A 312 -80.54 -8.49 -3.71
N PHE A 313 -80.22 -8.65 -2.41
CA PHE A 313 -79.55 -9.75 -1.64
C PHE A 313 -78.10 -10.20 -2.00
N ASP A 314 -77.18 -10.57 -1.09
CA ASP A 314 -77.20 -11.25 0.24
C ASP A 314 -76.04 -10.68 1.13
N ARG A 315 -76.03 -10.52 2.47
CA ARG A 315 -76.36 -11.33 3.68
C ARG A 315 -75.51 -12.61 3.81
N SER A 316 -74.54 -12.70 4.73
CA SER A 316 -74.73 -13.24 6.09
C SER A 316 -73.43 -13.14 6.93
N SER A 317 -73.52 -12.64 8.17
CA SER A 317 -73.28 -13.36 9.46
C SER A 317 -71.80 -13.62 9.81
N SER A 318 -71.23 -13.29 10.97
CA SER A 318 -71.73 -13.46 12.34
C SER A 318 -70.94 -12.55 13.33
N GLY A 319 -71.62 -12.10 14.39
CA GLY A 319 -71.04 -11.27 15.46
C GLY A 319 -70.62 -12.08 16.71
N PRO A 320 -70.78 -11.54 17.94
CA PRO A 320 -69.67 -11.20 18.83
C PRO A 320 -69.69 -11.96 20.17
N GLY A 321 -68.59 -11.91 20.94
CA GLY A 321 -68.53 -12.46 22.29
C GLY A 321 -67.41 -11.87 23.14
N GLN A 322 -67.80 -11.08 24.13
CA GLN A 322 -66.99 -10.60 25.26
C GLN A 322 -66.70 -11.75 26.25
N TYR A 323 -65.57 -11.73 26.97
CA TYR A 323 -65.45 -11.83 28.44
C TYR A 323 -63.96 -11.90 28.89
N ARG A 324 -63.59 -11.08 29.88
CA ARG A 324 -62.44 -11.18 30.83
C ARG A 324 -62.96 -11.92 32.10
N PRO A 325 -62.19 -12.51 33.06
CA PRO A 325 -60.92 -12.04 33.63
C PRO A 325 -59.90 -13.14 34.09
N VAL A 326 -58.82 -12.64 34.72
CA VAL A 326 -57.57 -13.21 35.32
C VAL A 326 -57.85 -13.82 36.74
N PRO A 327 -56.91 -14.36 37.58
CA PRO A 327 -55.67 -15.20 37.48
C PRO A 327 -55.79 -16.56 38.25
N THR A 328 -54.71 -17.38 38.32
CA THR A 328 -53.89 -17.71 39.53
C THR A 328 -53.27 -19.14 39.51
N ALA A 329 -51.99 -19.20 39.89
CA ALA A 329 -51.32 -20.21 40.74
C ALA A 329 -50.93 -21.62 40.22
N SER A 330 -49.61 -21.78 40.08
CA SER A 330 -48.72 -22.69 40.87
C SER A 330 -48.51 -24.18 40.53
N SER A 331 -47.24 -24.57 40.77
CA SER A 331 -46.71 -25.92 41.09
C SER A 331 -46.41 -26.82 39.88
N SER A 332 -45.31 -27.55 39.72
CA SER A 332 -44.13 -27.91 40.54
C SER A 332 -43.23 -28.86 39.73
N GLY A 333 -41.93 -28.90 40.05
CA GLY A 333 -40.97 -29.98 39.71
C GLY A 333 -39.86 -29.50 38.77
N GLY A 334 -38.60 -29.32 39.16
CA GLY A 334 -37.74 -30.25 39.92
C GLY A 334 -37.29 -31.36 38.95
N ILE A 335 -36.03 -31.41 38.47
CA ILE A 335 -34.92 -32.16 39.09
C ILE A 335 -33.59 -31.81 38.36
N SER A 336 -32.60 -31.38 39.16
CA SER A 336 -31.16 -31.73 39.23
C SER A 336 -30.28 -32.02 37.98
N LEU A 337 -29.30 -31.11 37.73
CA LEU A 337 -27.81 -31.23 37.77
C LEU A 337 -27.12 -32.63 37.59
N PRO A 338 -25.84 -32.73 37.10
CA PRO A 338 -24.74 -31.81 37.47
C PRO A 338 -23.63 -31.44 36.42
N ALA A 339 -23.05 -30.26 36.70
CA ALA A 339 -21.62 -29.86 36.77
C ALA A 339 -20.62 -30.12 35.61
N LEU A 340 -19.96 -29.05 35.15
CA LEU A 340 -18.55 -28.68 35.40
C LEU A 340 -18.30 -27.28 34.75
N ALA A 341 -18.10 -26.21 35.53
CA ALA A 341 -16.83 -25.65 36.01
C ALA A 341 -16.09 -24.71 35.01
N SER A 342 -16.19 -23.39 35.22
CA SER A 342 -15.05 -22.46 35.23
C SER A 342 -15.46 -21.10 35.83
N HIS A 343 -14.59 -20.59 36.70
CA HIS A 343 -14.76 -19.47 37.62
C HIS A 343 -14.66 -18.09 36.96
N PRO A 344 -15.33 -17.06 37.54
CA PRO A 344 -14.93 -15.66 37.45
C PRO A 344 -14.09 -15.25 38.66
N SER A 345 -13.09 -14.39 38.47
CA SER A 345 -12.37 -13.75 39.57
C SER A 345 -12.26 -12.26 39.30
N SER A 346 -13.18 -11.51 39.91
CA SER A 346 -13.11 -10.07 40.13
C SER A 346 -12.86 -9.86 41.63
N MET A 347 -11.91 -8.99 41.95
CA MET A 347 -11.59 -8.53 43.30
C MET A 347 -10.95 -7.12 43.16
N PRO A 348 -10.90 -6.30 44.23
CA PRO A 348 -11.61 -5.03 44.25
C PRO A 348 -10.70 -3.82 44.50
N ASN A 349 -11.30 -2.63 44.39
CA ASN A 349 -10.77 -1.38 44.93
C ASN A 349 -10.44 -1.49 46.43
N LEU A 350 -9.29 -0.93 46.86
CA LEU A 350 -9.16 -0.07 48.04
C LEU A 350 -7.75 0.56 48.21
N ARG A 351 -7.76 1.89 48.33
CA ARG A 351 -6.96 2.78 49.22
C ARG A 351 -5.41 2.78 49.21
N THR A 352 -4.88 3.93 48.78
CA THR A 352 -4.08 4.90 49.56
C THR A 352 -2.97 4.37 50.49
N GLU A 353 -1.71 4.47 50.05
CA GLU A 353 -0.56 4.81 50.91
C GLU A 353 0.55 5.55 50.14
N PRO A 354 1.38 6.39 50.80
CA PRO A 354 2.33 7.30 50.16
C PRO A 354 3.77 6.79 50.18
N GLY A 355 4.53 7.13 49.14
CA GLY A 355 5.99 7.21 49.17
C GLY A 355 6.74 5.98 48.66
N SER A 356 6.77 5.77 47.34
CA SER A 356 7.78 4.92 46.71
C SER A 356 8.99 5.75 46.30
N GLN A 357 10.10 5.39 46.92
CA GLN A 357 11.45 5.89 46.71
C GLN A 357 11.93 5.46 45.31
N TYR A 358 12.33 6.42 44.47
CA TYR A 358 12.83 6.16 43.12
C TYR A 358 14.07 5.27 43.18
N HIS A 359 14.03 4.13 42.47
CA HIS A 359 15.18 3.28 42.25
C HIS A 359 15.83 3.66 40.93
N VAL A 360 16.93 4.43 41.00
CA VAL A 360 17.78 4.73 39.85
C VAL A 360 18.84 3.64 39.79
N GLU A 361 18.80 2.81 38.75
CA GLU A 361 19.87 1.84 38.49
C GLU A 361 20.87 2.48 37.50
N PRO A 362 22.07 2.88 37.95
CA PRO A 362 23.07 3.46 37.07
C PRO A 362 23.64 2.38 36.15
N PHE A 363 23.43 2.52 34.84
CA PHE A 363 24.08 1.70 33.84
C PHE A 363 25.53 2.18 33.67
N ILE A 364 26.48 1.38 34.17
CA ILE A 364 27.92 1.60 33.99
C ILE A 364 28.33 0.82 32.74
N LEU A 365 28.78 1.53 31.69
CA LEU A 365 29.44 0.88 30.56
C LEU A 365 30.70 0.16 31.10
N PRO A 366 30.94 -1.11 30.75
CA PRO A 366 32.18 -1.77 31.13
C PRO A 366 33.36 -0.99 30.53
N ASP A 367 34.22 -0.47 31.40
CA ASP A 367 35.49 0.16 31.03
C ASP A 367 36.27 -0.83 30.15
N GLY A 368 36.55 -0.40 28.92
CA GLY A 368 37.38 -1.13 27.99
C GLY A 368 38.84 -1.09 28.44
N ASP A 369 39.21 -1.94 29.39
CA ASP A 369 40.59 -2.18 29.81
C ASP A 369 41.38 -2.78 28.64
N SER A 370 41.95 -1.89 27.83
CA SER A 370 42.97 -2.23 26.83
C SER A 370 44.28 -2.53 27.55
N ARG A 371 44.45 -3.82 27.85
CA ARG A 371 45.66 -4.45 28.35
C ARG A 371 46.79 -4.31 27.32
N VAL A 372 47.58 -3.24 27.41
CA VAL A 372 48.88 -3.14 26.73
C VAL A 372 49.92 -3.87 27.58
N GLN A 373 50.16 -5.14 27.27
CA GLN A 373 51.32 -5.87 27.78
C GLN A 373 52.44 -5.76 26.74
N GLY A 374 53.27 -4.73 26.90
CA GLY A 374 54.48 -4.52 26.10
C GLY A 374 55.67 -5.26 26.70
N GLU A 375 56.26 -6.13 25.88
CA GLU A 375 57.54 -6.80 26.10
C GLU A 375 58.72 -5.82 26.18
N ALA A 376 59.73 -6.25 26.92
CA ALA A 376 60.95 -5.53 27.25
C ALA A 376 61.91 -5.31 26.07
N GLY A 377 62.69 -4.23 26.12
CA GLY A 377 64.02 -4.21 25.46
C GLY A 377 64.61 -2.85 25.11
N SER A 378 65.55 -2.40 25.96
CA SER A 378 66.77 -1.63 25.61
C SER A 378 66.72 -0.10 25.44
N ALA A 379 67.02 0.55 26.56
CA ALA A 379 68.13 1.49 26.78
C ALA A 379 68.62 2.42 25.64
N ALA A 380 68.40 3.72 25.81
CA ALA A 380 69.44 4.75 25.63
C ALA A 380 69.06 6.05 26.36
N GLN A 381 70.05 6.59 27.06
CA GLN A 381 70.00 7.80 27.89
C GLN A 381 69.77 9.06 27.06
N SER A 382 68.93 9.97 27.54
CA SER A 382 69.25 11.40 27.52
C SER A 382 68.48 12.15 28.60
N ARG A 383 69.21 13.07 29.24
CA ARG A 383 68.91 13.81 30.46
C ARG A 383 68.57 15.24 30.04
N ILE A 384 67.34 15.71 30.27
CA ILE A 384 67.00 17.14 30.23
C ILE A 384 66.13 17.48 31.44
N VAL A 385 66.47 18.63 32.04
CA VAL A 385 65.99 19.20 33.28
C VAL A 385 64.94 20.30 32.99
N SER A 386 63.96 20.42 33.89
CA SER A 386 63.01 21.55 34.08
C SER A 386 61.87 21.68 33.04
N THR A 387 60.62 22.00 33.37
CA THR A 387 60.11 22.93 34.41
C THR A 387 58.62 22.65 34.66
N HIS A 388 58.16 22.85 35.89
CA HIS A 388 56.75 22.83 36.29
C HIS A 388 55.86 23.75 35.44
N GLY A 389 54.74 23.21 34.94
CA GLY A 389 53.62 23.95 34.38
C GLY A 389 52.33 23.17 34.64
N SER A 390 51.38 23.81 35.31
CA SER A 390 50.15 23.19 35.81
C SER A 390 49.24 22.66 34.72
N ILE A 391 48.73 21.47 35.02
CA ILE A 391 47.68 20.70 34.36
C ILE A 391 46.40 21.54 34.16
N GLN A 392 45.91 21.61 32.93
CA GLN A 392 44.47 21.64 32.63
C GLN A 392 44.18 20.53 31.63
N HIS A 393 43.65 19.41 32.12
CA HIS A 393 43.01 18.41 31.28
C HIS A 393 41.69 19.03 30.74
N PRO A 394 41.43 18.97 29.42
CA PRO A 394 40.08 19.18 28.93
C PRO A 394 39.26 18.00 29.45
N THR A 395 38.39 18.27 30.42
CA THR A 395 37.33 17.34 30.80
C THR A 395 36.43 17.18 29.57
N THR A 396 36.63 16.10 28.83
CA THR A 396 35.67 15.61 27.84
C THR A 396 34.35 15.40 28.55
N ARG A 397 33.43 16.37 28.41
CA ARG A 397 32.04 16.22 28.84
C ARG A 397 31.47 15.06 28.06
N GLN A 398 31.31 13.93 28.73
CA GLN A 398 30.59 12.79 28.18
C GLN A 398 29.13 13.21 28.12
N ASN A 399 28.57 13.40 26.92
CA ASN A 399 27.14 13.66 26.75
C ASN A 399 26.36 12.47 27.32
N GLN A 400 25.85 12.60 28.54
CA GLN A 400 24.98 11.61 29.16
C GLN A 400 23.53 11.93 28.76
N VAL A 401 22.82 10.91 28.28
CA VAL A 401 21.40 10.97 27.92
C VAL A 401 20.65 10.06 28.88
N TYR A 402 19.68 10.59 29.62
CA TYR A 402 18.85 9.82 30.53
C TYR A 402 17.48 9.56 29.90
N VAL A 403 17.08 8.30 29.82
CA VAL A 403 15.76 7.90 29.31
C VAL A 403 14.91 7.45 30.50
N VAL A 404 13.80 8.14 30.75
CA VAL A 404 12.87 7.82 31.83
C VAL A 404 11.63 7.16 31.24
N HIS A 405 11.43 5.89 31.61
CA HIS A 405 10.22 5.14 31.33
C HIS A 405 9.22 5.39 32.46
N HIS A 406 8.01 5.84 32.12
CA HIS A 406 6.93 5.97 33.08
C HIS A 406 6.26 4.60 33.30
N ASP A 407 5.91 4.28 34.54
CA ASP A 407 5.40 2.95 34.95
C ASP A 407 4.05 2.55 34.32
N SER A 408 3.44 3.41 33.49
CA SER A 408 2.13 3.18 32.87
C SER A 408 2.15 2.25 31.64
N GLN A 409 3.30 1.67 31.26
CA GLN A 409 3.50 0.87 30.03
C GLN A 409 2.94 1.50 28.75
N THR A 410 2.69 2.80 28.77
CA THR A 410 2.09 3.58 27.69
C THR A 410 2.91 4.84 27.50
N PRO A 411 3.05 5.33 26.25
CA PRO A 411 3.75 6.58 25.97
C PRO A 411 3.23 7.75 26.83
N PRO A 412 4.07 8.74 27.17
CA PRO A 412 5.35 9.08 26.52
C PRO A 412 6.61 8.56 27.25
N VAL A 413 7.71 8.41 26.51
CA VAL A 413 9.07 8.29 27.07
C VAL A 413 9.65 9.70 27.19
N THR A 414 10.30 10.03 28.31
CA THR A 414 10.94 11.34 28.49
C THR A 414 12.45 11.21 28.42
N ILE A 415 13.09 12.00 27.55
CA ILE A 415 14.54 12.03 27.38
C ILE A 415 15.08 13.32 28.00
N TYR A 416 16.04 13.18 28.91
CA TYR A 416 16.76 14.30 29.53
C TYR A 416 18.18 14.36 29.01
N HIS A 417 18.61 15.57 28.65
CA HIS A 417 20.03 15.89 28.44
C HIS A 417 20.64 16.46 29.72
N GLU A 418 21.97 16.34 29.86
CA GLU A 418 22.76 16.87 30.98
C GLU A 418 22.57 18.40 31.18
N ASP A 419 22.24 19.13 30.11
CA ASP A 419 21.98 20.58 30.16
C ASP A 419 20.63 20.94 30.80
N GLY A 420 19.87 19.95 31.28
CA GLY A 420 18.55 20.14 31.90
C GLY A 420 17.43 20.39 30.90
N THR A 421 17.71 20.26 29.59
CA THR A 421 16.66 20.35 28.58
C THR A 421 15.82 19.06 28.58
N GLN A 422 14.51 19.23 28.75
CA GLN A 422 13.53 18.15 28.69
C GLN A 422 13.04 18.03 27.25
N ILE A 423 13.32 16.90 26.61
CA ILE A 423 12.74 16.57 25.31
C ILE A 423 11.62 15.56 25.56
N VAL A 424 10.37 16.02 25.44
CA VAL A 424 9.19 15.16 25.49
C VAL A 424 8.86 14.74 24.07
N GLU A 425 9.14 13.49 23.74
CA GLU A 425 8.69 12.91 22.47
C GLU A 425 7.21 12.59 22.58
N LEU A 426 6.39 13.31 21.80
CA LEU A 426 4.96 13.03 21.72
C LEU A 426 4.75 11.78 20.85
N PRO A 427 4.04 10.75 21.31
CA PRO A 427 3.70 9.61 20.47
C PRO A 427 2.95 10.09 19.22
N PRO A 428 3.15 9.43 18.06
CA PRO A 428 2.37 9.73 16.87
C PRO A 428 0.87 9.64 17.22
N ARG A 429 0.15 10.75 17.02
CA ARG A 429 -1.30 10.79 17.22
C ARG A 429 -1.94 9.96 16.14
N TYR A 430 -2.30 8.71 16.45
CA TYR A 430 -3.25 7.99 15.61
C TYR A 430 -4.62 8.68 15.74
N PRO A 431 -5.29 9.03 14.62
CA PRO A 431 -6.64 9.57 14.69
C PRO A 431 -7.55 8.55 15.39
N PRO A 432 -8.47 9.00 16.27
CA PRO A 432 -9.34 8.10 16.99
C PRO A 432 -10.15 7.29 15.98
N SER A 433 -10.06 5.97 16.08
CA SER A 433 -10.94 5.05 15.36
C SER A 433 -12.38 5.42 15.67
N LEU A 434 -13.11 5.87 14.65
CA LEU A 434 -14.55 6.06 14.72
C LEU A 434 -15.20 4.67 14.81
N SER A 435 -15.50 4.22 16.03
CA SER A 435 -16.43 3.12 16.26
C SER A 435 -17.83 3.56 15.83
N PRO A 436 -18.49 2.91 14.86
CA PRO A 436 -19.86 3.23 14.51
C PRO A 436 -20.80 2.57 15.52
N HIS A 437 -21.32 3.38 16.44
CA HIS A 437 -22.50 3.05 17.23
C HIS A 437 -23.66 3.92 16.73
N THR A 438 -24.88 3.36 16.80
CA THR A 438 -26.21 3.87 16.41
C THR A 438 -26.57 3.66 14.93
N GLU A 439 -27.78 3.24 14.55
CA GLU A 439 -29.01 3.00 15.30
C GLU A 439 -29.95 2.12 14.46
N VAL A 440 -30.82 1.41 15.17
CA VAL A 440 -31.88 0.55 14.66
C VAL A 440 -33.00 1.40 14.08
N VAL A 441 -33.37 1.19 12.81
CA VAL A 441 -34.71 1.50 12.30
C VAL A 441 -35.20 0.34 11.42
N ASN A 442 -36.29 -0.27 11.87
CA ASN A 442 -37.09 -1.27 11.20
C ASN A 442 -37.71 -0.74 9.89
N GLU A 443 -37.71 -1.52 8.82
CA GLU A 443 -38.91 -1.69 7.98
C GLU A 443 -38.90 -2.96 7.11
N ASN A 444 -39.79 -3.89 7.50
CA ASN A 444 -40.63 -4.82 6.72
C ASN A 444 -40.23 -5.34 5.30
N ARG A 445 -40.33 -6.69 5.23
CA ARG A 445 -40.95 -7.54 4.18
C ARG A 445 -40.28 -7.61 2.80
N SER A 446 -39.80 -8.81 2.45
CA SER A 446 -40.57 -9.75 1.61
C SER A 446 -39.94 -11.13 1.58
N ALA A 447 -40.79 -12.14 1.74
CA ALA A 447 -40.50 -13.54 1.51
C ALA A 447 -40.81 -13.89 0.05
N SER A 448 -39.98 -14.72 -0.58
CA SER A 448 -40.44 -15.71 -1.56
C SER A 448 -39.35 -16.73 -1.87
N ASP A 449 -39.74 -17.99 -1.65
CA ASP A 449 -39.21 -19.26 -2.12
C ASP A 449 -38.54 -19.26 -3.51
N SER A 450 -37.53 -20.11 -3.71
CA SER A 450 -37.71 -21.34 -4.50
C SER A 450 -36.43 -22.17 -4.64
N ARG A 451 -36.62 -23.48 -4.39
CA ARG A 451 -35.75 -24.64 -4.67
C ARG A 451 -35.12 -24.61 -6.08
N SER A 452 -33.91 -25.14 -6.21
CA SER A 452 -33.63 -26.22 -7.18
C SER A 452 -32.34 -26.98 -6.86
N ASP A 453 -32.52 -28.30 -6.73
CA ASP A 453 -31.52 -29.35 -6.76
C ASP A 453 -30.87 -29.52 -8.14
N GLY A 454 -29.67 -30.10 -8.16
CA GLY A 454 -29.02 -30.70 -9.33
C GLY A 454 -27.78 -29.94 -9.79
N THR A 455 -26.66 -30.54 -10.18
CA THR A 455 -26.40 -31.93 -10.52
C THR A 455 -24.89 -32.16 -10.46
N ARG A 456 -24.52 -33.32 -9.94
CA ARG A 456 -23.16 -33.88 -9.85
C ARG A 456 -22.74 -34.42 -11.23
N SER A 457 -21.52 -34.12 -11.66
CA SER A 457 -20.81 -34.83 -12.74
C SER A 457 -19.32 -34.78 -12.37
N ASP A 458 -18.81 -35.80 -11.69
CA ASP A 458 -18.03 -36.91 -12.26
C ASP A 458 -16.77 -36.45 -13.01
N SER A 459 -15.67 -36.34 -12.25
CA SER A 459 -14.31 -36.37 -12.77
C SER A 459 -13.65 -37.66 -12.32
N THR A 460 -13.58 -38.60 -13.27
CA THR A 460 -12.98 -39.92 -13.17
C THR A 460 -11.46 -39.81 -13.27
N THR A 461 -10.77 -40.33 -12.25
CA THR A 461 -9.53 -41.15 -12.33
C THR A 461 -8.30 -40.60 -13.06
N GLU A 462 -7.26 -40.24 -12.30
CA GLU A 462 -6.06 -41.10 -12.20
C GLU A 462 -5.22 -40.77 -10.95
N ARG A 463 -5.11 -41.76 -10.07
CA ARG A 463 -4.05 -41.87 -9.05
C ARG A 463 -2.99 -42.79 -9.61
N ILE A 464 -1.74 -42.31 -9.70
CA ILE A 464 -0.57 -43.17 -9.58
C ILE A 464 0.36 -42.52 -8.55
N GLY A 465 0.46 -43.16 -7.40
CA GLY A 465 1.48 -42.86 -6.42
C GLY A 465 2.76 -43.64 -6.72
N LEU A 466 3.89 -43.12 -6.24
CA LEU A 466 4.79 -43.78 -5.28
C LEU A 466 6.16 -43.08 -5.30
N GLN A 467 6.40 -42.33 -4.22
CA GLN A 467 7.55 -42.51 -3.33
C GLN A 467 8.85 -43.03 -3.96
N GLN A 468 9.86 -42.16 -4.12
CA GLN A 468 11.25 -42.60 -4.23
C GLN A 468 12.18 -41.75 -3.36
N SER A 469 12.74 -42.41 -2.34
CA SER A 469 13.78 -41.89 -1.46
C SER A 469 15.14 -41.89 -2.18
N ARG A 470 15.82 -40.74 -2.24
CA ARG A 470 17.17 -40.63 -2.81
C ARG A 470 18.23 -40.89 -1.73
N ARG A 471 19.01 -41.95 -1.92
CA ARG A 471 20.31 -42.18 -1.26
C ARG A 471 21.41 -41.31 -1.89
N PRO A 472 22.41 -40.85 -1.11
CA PRO A 472 23.54 -40.08 -1.62
C PRO A 472 24.61 -41.00 -2.22
N THR A 473 25.05 -40.71 -3.44
CA THR A 473 26.21 -41.35 -4.07
C THR A 473 27.49 -40.54 -3.86
N GLN A 474 28.54 -41.27 -3.53
CA GLN A 474 29.90 -40.81 -3.22
C GLN A 474 30.58 -40.07 -4.39
N VAL A 475 31.33 -39.02 -4.05
CA VAL A 475 32.25 -38.31 -4.93
C VAL A 475 33.54 -39.12 -5.07
N ARG A 476 33.93 -39.44 -6.32
CA ARG A 476 35.18 -40.11 -6.67
C ARG A 476 36.23 -39.07 -7.09
N LYS A 477 37.38 -39.07 -6.41
CA LYS A 477 38.55 -38.21 -6.65
C LYS A 477 39.31 -38.66 -7.91
N PRO A 478 39.72 -37.76 -8.83
CA PRO A 478 40.68 -38.10 -9.88
C PRO A 478 42.12 -37.94 -9.40
N THR A 479 42.88 -39.02 -9.49
CA THR A 479 44.34 -39.07 -9.51
C THR A 479 44.84 -38.55 -10.86
N GLY A 480 45.81 -37.63 -10.85
CA GLY A 480 46.37 -37.02 -12.07
C GLY A 480 47.31 -37.94 -12.86
N PRO A 481 48.12 -37.37 -13.77
CA PRO A 481 49.41 -37.95 -14.13
C PRO A 481 50.57 -36.97 -13.94
N ARG A 482 51.69 -37.55 -13.49
CA ARG A 482 53.05 -37.01 -13.60
C ARG A 482 53.47 -36.97 -15.07
N SER A 483 54.11 -35.86 -15.44
CA SER A 483 55.22 -35.78 -16.39
C SER A 483 56.00 -34.50 -16.12
#